data_AF-A0A292PW12-F1
#
_entry.id   AF-A0A292PW12-F1
#
_cell.length_a   1.000
_cell.length_b   1.000
_cell.length_c   1.000
_cell.angle_alpha   90.00
_cell.angle_beta   90.00
_cell.angle_gamma   90.00
#
_symmetry.space_group_name_H-M   'P 1'
#
loop_
_entity.id
_entity.type
_entity.pdbx_description
1 polymer ?
#
loop_
_entity_poly.entity_id
_entity_poly.type
_entity_poly.pdbx_seq_one_letter_code
_entity_poly.pdbx_strand_id
1 'polypeptide(L)'
;MQVRGVPEQGDQLNPRASERVSLFSFTHLLRNQDTDARLLLPRAESYASKPPGVPRVNTTNTSDPSPAVNAPLDCLLLMFLLAKQWLGAWFSLGGLRWAWDGDVAGTKPALGTGTKSHENVTGGFVPHFAIDYAPYVHLYSEEIFLPGDIGEHLEHTIPYLNYTPLTPLDTRQSLTSLSHLNRFGPHVYLTSDDDPETQPPWLRGEHNRPAPIGHGETDVGASTAPGIIIWTEKESNVTDVFYFYFYSFNLGNTVAGWRFGNHVGDWEHTAVRFVNGVPQSIFYSEHSSGAAYEYGAVEKIGIRVRISIPSSHHITLADTVPWIVQPVCYSARGSHANYARPGTHYYAIPFHLLADHTDKGPLWDVTKNSYIYKYDIEHDVLKPSHDTPGAPVDWFHFGGRWGDRMYKAGDRRQWMVAGQYHYVHGPTGPKFKNLARKEICQNEGACVVRSSLTEEAEIPFVTLEGWDGEGAGEWTDLLDEKEKRD
;
A
#
# COMPACT_ATOMS: atom_id res chain seq x y z
N MET A 1 30.85 65.63 37.88
CA MET A 1 30.29 66.99 37.98
C MET A 1 28.85 66.85 38.45
N GLN A 2 28.57 67.39 39.64
CA GLN A 2 27.28 67.87 40.20
C GLN A 2 25.94 67.28 39.70
N VAL A 3 24.89 67.03 40.48
CA VAL A 3 24.56 67.11 41.93
C VAL A 3 23.02 66.87 42.03
N ARG A 4 22.51 66.54 43.25
CA ARG A 4 21.10 66.56 43.73
C ARG A 4 20.19 65.42 43.23
N GLY A 5 19.42 64.69 44.04
CA GLY A 5 19.05 64.81 45.47
C GLY A 5 17.52 64.75 45.62
N VAL A 6 16.99 63.64 46.21
CA VAL A 6 15.96 63.46 47.30
C VAL A 6 14.65 64.30 47.22
N PRO A 7 13.43 63.94 47.75
CA PRO A 7 12.97 62.93 48.74
C PRO A 7 11.78 62.04 48.28
N GLU A 8 11.41 60.90 48.89
CA GLU A 8 10.82 60.64 50.23
C GLU A 8 9.37 61.14 50.40
N GLN A 9 8.39 60.21 50.48
CA GLN A 9 7.24 60.24 51.41
C GLN A 9 6.37 58.98 51.26
N GLY A 10 6.25 58.22 52.35
CA GLY A 10 5.13 57.29 52.56
C GLY A 10 3.96 58.04 53.20
N ASP A 11 2.73 57.57 53.00
CA ASP A 11 2.01 56.77 54.01
C ASP A 11 0.59 56.40 53.57
N GLN A 12 0.21 55.17 53.93
CA GLN A 12 -1.14 54.67 54.27
C GLN A 12 -2.29 54.69 53.25
N LEU A 13 -2.77 53.49 52.88
CA LEU A 13 -4.05 52.91 53.34
C LEU A 13 -4.34 51.57 52.62
N ASN A 14 -4.59 50.53 53.42
CA ASN A 14 -5.10 49.19 53.07
C ASN A 14 -6.60 49.12 53.47
N PRO A 15 -7.43 48.07 53.22
CA PRO A 15 -7.50 47.02 52.19
C PRO A 15 -8.90 46.93 51.50
N ARG A 16 -9.01 46.14 50.41
CA ARG A 16 -10.14 45.27 49.94
C ARG A 16 -9.84 44.91 48.47
N ALA A 17 -9.79 43.69 47.95
CA ALA A 17 -10.08 42.35 48.45
C ALA A 17 -9.17 41.34 47.72
N SER A 18 -8.75 40.30 48.45
CA SER A 18 -8.18 39.04 47.95
C SER A 18 -9.29 38.20 47.27
N GLU A 19 -9.06 37.25 46.36
CA GLU A 19 -8.19 36.08 46.49
C GLU A 19 -7.79 35.52 45.11
N ARG A 20 -6.54 35.06 45.05
CA ARG A 20 -5.99 34.13 44.06
C ARG A 20 -6.38 32.71 44.46
N VAL A 21 -6.67 31.85 43.49
CA VAL A 21 -6.64 30.39 43.70
C VAL A 21 -5.52 29.78 42.85
N SER A 22 -4.79 28.88 43.52
CA SER A 22 -3.47 28.35 43.23
C SER A 22 -3.52 27.01 42.50
N LEU A 23 -2.40 26.70 41.84
CA LEU A 23 -1.92 25.38 41.46
C LEU A 23 -2.10 24.35 42.58
N PHE A 24 -2.40 23.11 42.20
CA PHE A 24 -2.20 21.91 43.01
C PHE A 24 -1.24 20.95 42.31
N SER A 25 -0.15 20.66 43.01
CA SER A 25 0.70 19.48 42.88
C SER A 25 0.96 19.01 44.30
N PHE A 26 0.75 17.73 44.62
CA PHE A 26 1.35 17.10 45.80
C PHE A 26 1.34 15.57 45.69
N THR A 27 2.54 15.02 45.60
CA THR A 27 2.93 13.69 46.10
C THR A 27 3.08 13.72 47.63
N HIS A 28 2.64 12.69 48.34
CA HIS A 28 3.23 12.33 49.64
C HIS A 28 3.14 10.82 49.94
N LEU A 29 4.15 10.37 50.68
CA LEU A 29 4.57 9.00 50.98
C LEU A 29 4.62 8.81 52.52
N LEU A 30 4.61 7.55 53.00
CA LEU A 30 5.01 6.98 54.33
C LEU A 30 3.88 6.68 55.36
N ARG A 31 3.83 5.58 56.15
CA ARG A 31 4.58 4.29 56.27
C ARG A 31 3.91 3.38 57.35
N ASN A 32 3.98 2.05 57.18
CA ASN A 32 3.97 0.88 58.12
C ASN A 32 2.87 0.66 59.19
N GLN A 33 2.25 -0.54 59.16
CA GLN A 33 2.50 -1.62 60.13
C GLN A 33 2.10 -3.01 59.56
N ASP A 34 2.86 -4.02 59.98
CA ASP A 34 2.91 -5.41 59.53
C ASP A 34 1.65 -6.25 59.78
N THR A 35 1.44 -7.29 58.96
CA THR A 35 1.18 -8.68 59.40
C THR A 35 1.23 -9.67 58.23
N ASP A 36 1.88 -10.80 58.49
CA ASP A 36 2.13 -11.96 57.62
C ASP A 36 0.87 -12.62 57.02
N ALA A 37 0.97 -13.06 55.75
CA ALA A 37 0.48 -14.37 55.31
C ALA A 37 0.93 -14.70 53.87
N ARG A 38 1.90 -15.60 53.75
CA ARG A 38 2.22 -16.38 52.52
C ARG A 38 1.16 -17.47 52.32
N LEU A 39 0.67 -17.70 51.10
CA LEU A 39 0.26 -19.02 50.57
C LEU A 39 -0.17 -18.85 49.10
N LEU A 40 0.70 -19.12 48.12
CA LEU A 40 0.99 -20.40 47.45
C LEU A 40 0.02 -20.75 46.30
N LEU A 41 0.60 -20.80 45.09
CA LEU A 41 0.14 -21.52 43.90
C LEU A 41 -0.02 -23.02 44.20
N PRO A 42 -0.75 -23.77 43.35
CA PRO A 42 -0.22 -25.07 42.98
C PRO A 42 -0.26 -25.37 41.47
N ARG A 43 0.85 -25.98 41.02
CA ARG A 43 1.03 -26.70 39.77
C ARG A 43 0.90 -28.21 40.06
N ALA A 44 0.36 -28.91 39.07
CA ALA A 44 0.24 -30.35 38.80
C ALA A 44 0.97 -31.38 39.68
N GLU A 45 0.32 -32.54 39.89
CA GLU A 45 0.99 -33.85 39.85
C GLU A 45 0.03 -35.01 39.53
N SER A 46 0.58 -35.96 38.79
CA SER A 46 0.02 -37.23 38.29
C SER A 46 0.01 -38.34 39.35
N TYR A 47 -0.90 -39.32 39.28
CA TYR A 47 -0.60 -40.72 39.65
C TYR A 47 -1.53 -41.72 38.96
N ALA A 48 -0.94 -42.84 38.51
CA ALA A 48 -1.58 -43.95 37.82
C ALA A 48 -2.09 -45.04 38.78
N SER A 49 -3.18 -45.74 38.41
CA SER A 49 -3.38 -47.18 38.66
C SER A 49 -4.63 -47.75 37.93
N LYS A 50 -4.55 -49.02 37.52
CA LYS A 50 -5.54 -49.90 36.86
C LYS A 50 -5.54 -51.26 37.64
N PRO A 51 -6.42 -52.25 37.38
CA PRO A 51 -7.89 -52.33 37.34
C PRO A 51 -8.41 -53.50 38.26
N PRO A 52 -9.67 -54.00 38.22
CA PRO A 52 -10.16 -54.94 37.17
C PRO A 52 -11.69 -54.91 36.87
N GLY A 53 -12.12 -55.60 35.80
CA GLY A 53 -13.50 -56.12 35.66
C GLY A 53 -14.18 -55.92 34.29
N VAL A 54 -14.23 -56.98 33.47
CA VAL A 54 -14.89 -57.09 32.16
C VAL A 54 -16.30 -57.71 32.35
N PRO A 55 -17.32 -57.38 31.51
CA PRO A 55 -17.72 -58.34 30.46
C PRO A 55 -17.83 -57.73 29.05
N ARG A 56 -17.42 -58.53 28.07
CA ARG A 56 -17.65 -58.41 26.60
C ARG A 56 -19.13 -58.62 26.27
N VAL A 57 -19.62 -57.99 25.17
CA VAL A 57 -20.14 -58.68 23.95
C VAL A 57 -20.25 -57.69 22.77
N ASN A 58 -19.48 -58.00 21.71
CA ASN A 58 -19.67 -57.96 20.25
C ASN A 58 -20.38 -56.81 19.48
N THR A 59 -19.54 -56.10 18.71
CA THR A 59 -19.54 -55.84 17.24
C THR A 59 -20.85 -55.55 16.49
N THR A 60 -20.88 -54.41 15.76
CA THR A 60 -20.84 -54.37 14.28
C THR A 60 -20.51 -52.97 13.73
N ASN A 61 -19.75 -52.96 12.63
CA ASN A 61 -19.32 -51.87 11.75
C ASN A 61 -20.31 -50.72 11.51
N THR A 62 -19.80 -49.48 11.56
CA THR A 62 -20.08 -48.43 10.55
C THR A 62 -18.90 -47.47 10.44
N SER A 63 -18.45 -47.26 9.20
CA SER A 63 -17.48 -46.25 8.77
C SER A 63 -18.14 -44.87 8.73
N ASP A 64 -17.58 -43.89 9.45
CA ASP A 64 -17.92 -42.47 9.32
C ASP A 64 -17.05 -41.80 8.26
N PRO A 65 -17.62 -41.10 7.24
CA PRO A 65 -16.89 -40.14 6.43
C PRO A 65 -16.94 -38.74 7.07
N SER A 66 -15.81 -38.03 6.98
CA SER A 66 -15.65 -36.61 7.36
C SER A 66 -16.63 -35.68 6.61
N PRO A 67 -17.00 -34.53 7.18
CA PRO A 67 -18.06 -33.69 6.62
C PRO A 67 -17.57 -32.94 5.38
N ALA A 68 -18.22 -33.21 4.24
CA ALA A 68 -18.17 -32.36 3.07
C ALA A 68 -18.85 -31.01 3.40
N VAL A 69 -18.16 -29.91 3.10
CA VAL A 69 -18.72 -28.56 3.15
C VAL A 69 -19.70 -28.43 1.98
N ASN A 70 -20.98 -28.65 2.25
CA ASN A 70 -22.05 -28.33 1.32
C ASN A 70 -22.22 -26.81 1.28
N ALA A 71 -21.77 -26.16 0.21
CA ALA A 71 -22.29 -24.84 -0.15
C ALA A 71 -23.79 -24.99 -0.48
N PRO A 72 -24.68 -24.10 -0.01
CA PRO A 72 -26.09 -24.20 -0.34
C PRO A 72 -26.26 -24.02 -1.85
N LEU A 73 -27.12 -24.85 -2.46
CA LEU A 73 -27.50 -24.81 -3.88
C LEU A 73 -27.88 -23.39 -4.36
N ASP A 74 -28.30 -22.53 -3.42
CA ASP A 74 -28.69 -21.14 -3.65
C ASP A 74 -27.53 -20.25 -4.13
N CYS A 75 -26.27 -20.52 -3.74
CA CYS A 75 -25.12 -19.76 -4.23
C CYS A 75 -24.77 -20.09 -5.68
N LEU A 76 -24.87 -21.37 -6.07
CA LEU A 76 -24.66 -21.79 -7.45
C LEU A 76 -25.76 -21.26 -8.37
N LEU A 77 -27.02 -21.23 -7.89
CA LEU A 77 -28.14 -20.67 -8.63
C LEU A 77 -28.01 -19.14 -8.79
N LEU A 78 -27.57 -18.42 -7.74
CA LEU A 78 -27.28 -16.99 -7.82
C LEU A 78 -26.16 -16.71 -8.83
N MET A 79 -25.07 -17.49 -8.80
CA MET A 79 -23.96 -17.37 -9.75
C MET A 79 -24.36 -17.73 -11.18
N PHE A 80 -25.24 -18.71 -11.38
CA PHE A 80 -25.81 -19.05 -12.70
C PHE A 80 -26.77 -17.98 -13.22
N LEU A 81 -27.57 -17.36 -12.34
CA LEU A 81 -28.47 -16.26 -12.71
C LEU A 81 -27.67 -14.98 -13.03
N LEU A 82 -26.59 -14.72 -12.29
CA LEU A 82 -25.63 -13.66 -12.59
C LEU A 82 -24.89 -13.94 -13.92
N ALA A 83 -24.48 -15.18 -14.19
CA ALA A 83 -23.88 -15.59 -15.47
C ALA A 83 -24.85 -15.43 -16.66
N LYS A 84 -26.16 -15.66 -16.45
CA LYS A 84 -27.19 -15.43 -17.47
C LYS A 84 -27.44 -13.94 -17.73
N GLN A 85 -27.42 -13.08 -16.70
CA GLN A 85 -27.45 -11.62 -16.89
C GLN A 85 -26.17 -11.10 -17.56
N TRP A 86 -25.02 -11.74 -17.30
CA TRP A 86 -23.75 -11.47 -17.99
C TRP A 86 -23.80 -11.74 -19.49
N LEU A 87 -24.46 -12.83 -19.93
CA LEU A 87 -24.64 -13.12 -21.36
C LEU A 87 -25.59 -12.12 -22.03
N GLY A 88 -26.63 -11.65 -21.34
CA GLY A 88 -27.53 -10.61 -21.85
C GLY A 88 -26.85 -9.25 -22.01
N ALA A 89 -25.98 -8.86 -21.07
CA ALA A 89 -25.19 -7.63 -21.16
C ALA A 89 -24.06 -7.72 -22.21
N TRP A 90 -23.58 -8.92 -22.52
CA TRP A 90 -22.59 -9.17 -23.58
C TRP A 90 -23.13 -8.92 -24.98
N PHE A 91 -24.42 -9.21 -25.24
CA PHE A 91 -25.03 -8.97 -26.55
C PHE A 91 -25.48 -7.52 -26.78
N SER A 92 -25.63 -6.70 -25.73
CA SER A 92 -25.89 -5.25 -25.84
C SER A 92 -24.63 -4.37 -25.81
N LEU A 93 -23.45 -4.96 -25.60
CA LEU A 93 -22.14 -4.28 -25.69
C LEU A 93 -21.26 -4.94 -26.75
N GLY A 94 -21.86 -5.29 -27.89
CA GLY A 94 -21.14 -5.70 -29.10
C GLY A 94 -20.31 -4.56 -29.67
N GLY A 95 -19.14 -4.32 -29.10
CA GLY A 95 -18.28 -3.24 -29.53
C GLY A 95 -17.02 -2.96 -28.72
N LEU A 96 -16.46 -3.88 -27.93
CA LEU A 96 -15.10 -3.69 -27.39
C LEU A 96 -14.34 -5.02 -27.36
N ARG A 97 -13.57 -5.23 -28.43
CA ARG A 97 -12.60 -6.31 -28.57
C ARG A 97 -11.35 -5.90 -27.77
N TRP A 98 -11.18 -6.46 -26.58
CA TRP A 98 -9.96 -6.26 -25.78
C TRP A 98 -8.81 -6.99 -26.47
N ALA A 99 -7.97 -6.23 -27.17
CA ALA A 99 -6.70 -6.72 -27.69
C ALA A 99 -5.73 -6.88 -26.50
N TRP A 100 -5.55 -8.12 -26.07
CA TRP A 100 -4.27 -8.55 -25.51
C TRP A 100 -3.29 -8.64 -26.68
N ASP A 101 -2.34 -7.70 -26.71
CA ASP A 101 -0.99 -7.78 -27.28
C ASP A 101 -0.52 -6.33 -27.53
N GLY A 102 0.17 -5.78 -26.53
CA GLY A 102 0.93 -4.56 -26.69
C GLY A 102 2.32 -4.91 -27.23
N ASP A 103 2.41 -5.12 -28.53
CA ASP A 103 3.68 -5.20 -29.25
C ASP A 103 4.49 -3.93 -29.00
N VAL A 104 5.70 -4.10 -28.47
CA VAL A 104 6.73 -3.06 -28.37
C VAL A 104 7.29 -2.83 -29.76
N ALA A 105 6.61 -1.99 -30.56
CA ALA A 105 7.14 -1.47 -31.80
C ALA A 105 8.15 -0.34 -31.48
N GLY A 106 9.42 -0.61 -31.74
CA GLY A 106 10.54 0.28 -31.45
C GLY A 106 10.39 1.65 -32.10
N THR A 107 10.52 2.70 -31.28
CA THR A 107 10.73 4.08 -31.73
C THR A 107 12.21 4.29 -32.02
N LYS A 108 12.52 4.62 -33.28
CA LYS A 108 13.84 5.13 -33.68
C LYS A 108 14.08 6.52 -33.08
N PRO A 109 15.32 6.85 -32.66
CA PRO A 109 15.64 8.16 -32.09
C PRO A 109 15.65 9.24 -33.18
N ALA A 110 15.01 10.37 -32.88
CA ALA A 110 15.13 11.59 -33.67
C ALA A 110 16.49 12.24 -33.40
N LEU A 111 17.26 12.45 -34.47
CA LEU A 111 18.56 13.08 -34.46
C LEU A 111 18.38 14.60 -34.23
N GLY A 112 18.63 15.07 -33.00
CA GLY A 112 18.68 16.49 -32.66
C GLY A 112 20.09 16.88 -32.22
N THR A 113 20.81 17.58 -33.08
CA THR A 113 22.15 18.08 -32.82
C THR A 113 22.11 19.25 -31.83
N GLY A 114 22.61 19.03 -30.62
CA GLY A 114 22.85 20.07 -29.63
C GLY A 114 23.89 19.59 -28.62
N THR A 115 25.15 19.92 -28.86
CA THR A 115 26.26 19.64 -27.94
C THR A 115 26.03 20.32 -26.60
N LYS A 116 25.62 19.56 -25.59
CA LYS A 116 25.78 19.93 -24.18
C LYS A 116 26.86 19.03 -23.58
N SER A 117 27.83 19.69 -22.95
CA SER A 117 28.98 19.11 -22.27
C SER A 117 28.55 18.02 -21.30
N HIS A 118 29.29 16.91 -21.32
CA HIS A 118 29.29 15.89 -20.27
C HIS A 118 29.64 16.54 -18.92
N GLU A 119 28.62 16.94 -18.16
CA GLU A 119 28.76 17.05 -16.72
C GLU A 119 28.72 15.63 -16.15
N ASN A 120 29.77 15.25 -15.43
CA ASN A 120 29.75 14.11 -14.54
C ASN A 120 28.75 14.44 -13.42
N VAL A 121 27.46 14.20 -13.66
CA VAL A 121 26.39 14.50 -12.70
C VAL A 121 26.43 13.44 -11.60
N THR A 122 27.12 13.80 -10.50
CA THR A 122 27.01 13.21 -9.17
C THR A 122 25.53 13.08 -8.76
N GLY A 123 25.17 12.13 -7.90
CA GLY A 123 23.81 11.97 -7.39
C GLY A 123 23.22 13.33 -6.95
N GLY A 124 21.95 13.59 -7.26
CA GLY A 124 21.34 14.87 -6.89
C GLY A 124 21.20 14.97 -5.37
N PHE A 125 21.36 16.18 -4.82
CA PHE A 125 20.86 16.48 -3.47
C PHE A 125 19.35 16.21 -3.45
N VAL A 126 18.88 15.50 -2.41
CA VAL A 126 17.45 15.21 -2.26
C VAL A 126 16.71 16.53 -2.07
N PRO A 127 15.71 16.87 -2.91
CA PRO A 127 14.88 18.04 -2.68
C PRO A 127 14.22 17.92 -1.31
N HIS A 128 14.36 18.94 -0.45
CA HIS A 128 13.88 18.85 0.93
C HIS A 128 12.38 18.46 1.02
N PHE A 129 11.58 18.95 0.07
CA PHE A 129 10.15 18.64 -0.02
C PHE A 129 9.85 17.14 -0.23
N ALA A 130 10.78 16.37 -0.81
CA ALA A 130 10.60 14.92 -1.00
C ALA A 130 10.56 14.18 0.34
N ILE A 131 11.26 14.69 1.36
CA ILE A 131 11.26 14.11 2.71
C ILE A 131 10.21 14.79 3.59
N ASP A 132 10.10 16.10 3.48
CA ASP A 132 9.23 16.93 4.32
C ASP A 132 7.74 16.60 4.13
N TYR A 133 7.34 16.28 2.90
CA TYR A 133 5.95 15.94 2.55
C TYR A 133 5.76 14.45 2.24
N ALA A 134 6.72 13.61 2.64
CA ALA A 134 6.56 12.17 2.52
C ALA A 134 5.33 11.71 3.32
N PRO A 135 4.48 10.83 2.79
CA PRO A 135 3.30 10.36 3.49
C PRO A 135 3.67 9.46 4.67
N TYR A 136 2.88 9.58 5.72
CA TYR A 136 2.77 8.51 6.70
C TYR A 136 1.80 7.45 6.19
N VAL A 137 2.14 6.18 6.37
CA VAL A 137 1.28 5.06 5.95
C VAL A 137 0.73 4.36 7.18
N HIS A 138 -0.57 4.46 7.42
CA HIS A 138 -1.25 3.55 8.34
C HIS A 138 -1.43 2.20 7.65
N LEU A 139 -0.86 1.16 8.23
CA LEU A 139 -1.18 -0.22 7.91
C LEU A 139 -2.48 -0.60 8.60
N TYR A 140 -3.23 -1.56 8.02
CA TYR A 140 -4.42 -2.09 8.67
C TYR A 140 -4.07 -2.71 10.03
N SER A 141 -4.92 -2.50 11.04
CA SER A 141 -4.64 -2.94 12.42
C SER A 141 -4.46 -4.46 12.56
N GLU A 142 -5.12 -5.25 11.70
CA GLU A 142 -4.98 -6.70 11.64
C GLU A 142 -4.09 -7.18 10.47
N GLU A 143 -3.25 -6.30 9.89
CA GLU A 143 -2.36 -6.70 8.81
C GLU A 143 -1.33 -7.74 9.27
N ILE A 144 -1.19 -8.79 8.46
CA ILE A 144 -0.26 -9.90 8.67
C ILE A 144 0.78 -10.01 7.54
N PHE A 145 0.56 -9.33 6.42
CA PHE A 145 1.50 -9.17 5.32
C PHE A 145 2.07 -7.75 5.40
N LEU A 146 3.07 -7.59 6.25
CA LEU A 146 3.70 -6.30 6.56
C LEU A 146 4.71 -5.90 5.46
N PRO A 147 5.22 -4.64 5.49
CA PRO A 147 6.23 -4.18 4.52
C PRO A 147 7.39 -5.17 4.35
N GLY A 148 7.81 -5.38 3.11
CA GLY A 148 8.86 -6.33 2.76
C GLY A 148 10.17 -5.65 2.36
N ASP A 149 11.29 -6.33 2.60
CA ASP A 149 12.58 -5.95 2.04
C ASP A 149 12.77 -6.60 0.65
N ILE A 150 13.08 -5.79 -0.36
CA ILE A 150 13.23 -6.27 -1.74
C ILE A 150 14.47 -7.16 -1.94
N GLY A 151 15.49 -7.02 -1.10
CA GLY A 151 16.66 -7.89 -1.06
C GLY A 151 16.31 -9.25 -0.46
N GLU A 152 15.65 -9.25 0.71
CA GLU A 152 15.14 -10.49 1.34
C GLU A 152 14.22 -11.25 0.38
N HIS A 153 13.33 -10.55 -0.33
CA HIS A 153 12.46 -11.15 -1.34
C HIS A 153 13.24 -11.92 -2.45
N LEU A 154 14.41 -11.42 -2.86
CA LEU A 154 15.26 -12.10 -3.84
C LEU A 154 16.00 -13.32 -3.27
N GLU A 155 16.16 -13.41 -1.95
CA GLU A 155 16.73 -14.59 -1.29
C GLU A 155 15.74 -15.77 -1.30
N HIS A 156 14.44 -15.50 -1.43
CA HIS A 156 13.37 -16.49 -1.40
C HIS A 156 12.69 -16.73 -2.76
N THR A 157 13.25 -16.18 -3.83
CA THR A 157 12.72 -16.35 -5.19
C THR A 157 13.78 -16.86 -6.16
N ILE A 158 13.30 -17.50 -7.22
CA ILE A 158 14.09 -17.98 -8.35
C ILE A 158 13.45 -17.44 -9.64
N PRO A 159 14.25 -16.98 -10.62
CA PRO A 159 13.72 -16.51 -11.89
C PRO A 159 13.21 -17.68 -12.75
N TYR A 160 11.96 -17.65 -13.16
CA TYR A 160 11.33 -18.64 -14.03
C TYR A 160 10.93 -18.02 -15.39
N LEU A 161 11.05 -18.83 -16.45
CA LEU A 161 10.46 -18.56 -17.75
C LEU A 161 9.59 -19.75 -18.14
N ASN A 162 8.33 -19.49 -18.46
CA ASN A 162 7.36 -20.52 -18.83
C ASN A 162 7.27 -21.71 -17.83
N TYR A 163 7.22 -21.41 -16.53
CA TYR A 163 7.22 -22.40 -15.43
C TYR A 163 8.47 -23.29 -15.36
N THR A 164 9.59 -22.86 -15.96
CA THR A 164 10.89 -23.53 -15.87
C THR A 164 11.90 -22.58 -15.24
N PRO A 165 12.71 -23.01 -14.25
CA PRO A 165 13.73 -22.15 -13.65
C PRO A 165 14.82 -21.79 -14.67
N LEU A 166 15.24 -20.52 -14.67
CA LEU A 166 16.30 -19.99 -15.55
C LEU A 166 17.71 -20.18 -14.98
N THR A 167 17.80 -20.36 -13.66
CA THR A 167 19.05 -20.57 -12.94
C THR A 167 18.95 -21.83 -12.09
N PRO A 168 20.08 -22.42 -11.68
CA PRO A 168 20.08 -23.43 -10.62
C PRO A 168 19.35 -22.94 -9.36
N LEU A 169 18.71 -23.86 -8.63
CA LEU A 169 17.83 -23.51 -7.51
C LEU A 169 18.58 -22.89 -6.31
N ASP A 170 19.90 -23.08 -6.24
CA ASP A 170 20.78 -22.50 -5.23
C ASP A 170 21.34 -21.12 -5.63
N THR A 171 21.07 -20.66 -6.85
CA THR A 171 21.58 -19.37 -7.36
C THR A 171 20.58 -18.24 -7.11
N ARG A 172 20.88 -17.40 -6.12
CA ARG A 172 20.08 -16.20 -5.78
C ARG A 172 20.43 -15.00 -6.64
N GLN A 173 19.40 -14.21 -6.94
CA GLN A 173 19.57 -12.94 -7.65
C GLN A 173 19.91 -11.82 -6.66
N SER A 174 20.54 -10.76 -7.14
CA SER A 174 20.87 -9.59 -6.32
C SER A 174 20.25 -8.33 -6.89
N LEU A 175 20.04 -7.33 -6.03
CA LEU A 175 19.58 -6.01 -6.44
C LEU A 175 20.55 -5.27 -7.38
N THR A 176 21.78 -5.76 -7.50
CA THR A 176 22.85 -5.17 -8.33
C THR A 176 23.00 -5.84 -9.70
N SER A 177 22.25 -6.91 -9.99
CA SER A 177 22.37 -7.67 -11.24
C SER A 177 21.04 -8.21 -11.81
N LEU A 178 19.92 -7.86 -11.18
CA LEU A 178 18.59 -8.35 -11.53
C LEU A 178 18.17 -8.00 -12.98
N SER A 179 18.59 -6.85 -13.50
CA SER A 179 18.27 -6.40 -14.86
C SER A 179 18.89 -7.29 -15.94
N HIS A 180 19.93 -8.07 -15.62
CA HIS A 180 20.51 -9.05 -16.55
C HIS A 180 19.51 -10.11 -17.01
N LEU A 181 18.44 -10.35 -16.24
CA LEU A 181 17.35 -11.24 -16.60
C LEU A 181 16.51 -10.71 -17.77
N ASN A 182 16.57 -9.41 -18.06
CA ASN A 182 15.84 -8.80 -19.18
C ASN A 182 16.22 -9.39 -20.54
N ARG A 183 17.39 -10.05 -20.66
CA ARG A 183 17.80 -10.79 -21.86
C ARG A 183 16.82 -11.91 -22.27
N PHE A 184 15.98 -12.35 -21.34
CA PHE A 184 14.97 -13.38 -21.54
C PHE A 184 13.56 -12.82 -21.80
N GLY A 185 13.42 -11.48 -21.85
CA GLY A 185 12.15 -10.79 -22.11
C GLY A 185 11.33 -10.48 -20.84
N PRO A 186 10.14 -9.87 -20.99
CA PRO A 186 9.32 -9.37 -19.89
C PRO A 186 8.53 -10.45 -19.12
N HIS A 187 8.59 -11.70 -19.60
CA HIS A 187 7.88 -12.84 -19.02
C HIS A 187 8.77 -13.67 -18.08
N VAL A 188 9.79 -13.05 -17.49
CA VAL A 188 10.54 -13.63 -16.38
C VAL A 188 9.79 -13.35 -15.08
N TYR A 189 9.59 -14.38 -14.26
CA TYR A 189 8.83 -14.32 -13.01
C TYR A 189 9.75 -14.68 -11.84
N LEU A 190 9.86 -13.80 -10.84
CA LEU A 190 10.56 -14.10 -9.58
C LEU A 190 9.66 -15.01 -8.73
N THR A 191 9.76 -16.31 -8.96
CA THR A 191 8.84 -17.30 -8.40
C THR A 191 9.32 -17.71 -7.02
N SER A 192 8.39 -17.75 -6.07
CA SER A 192 8.60 -18.20 -4.68
C SER A 192 9.15 -19.62 -4.63
N ASP A 193 10.14 -19.84 -3.77
CA ASP A 193 10.64 -21.17 -3.44
C ASP A 193 9.67 -21.96 -2.56
N ASP A 194 8.93 -21.24 -1.72
CA ASP A 194 7.99 -21.78 -0.77
C ASP A 194 6.58 -21.81 -1.36
N ASP A 195 5.74 -22.72 -0.86
CA ASP A 195 4.31 -22.70 -1.16
C ASP A 195 3.64 -21.51 -0.45
N PRO A 196 3.10 -20.50 -1.16
CA PRO A 196 2.56 -19.31 -0.50
C PRO A 196 1.36 -19.59 0.40
N GLU A 197 0.65 -20.70 0.20
CA GLU A 197 -0.44 -21.12 1.10
C GLU A 197 0.04 -21.43 2.53
N THR A 198 1.33 -21.74 2.69
CA THR A 198 1.93 -22.01 4.01
C THR A 198 2.29 -20.74 4.78
N GLN A 199 2.20 -19.56 4.15
CA GLN A 199 2.51 -18.26 4.74
C GLN A 199 3.88 -18.21 5.44
N PRO A 200 4.97 -18.56 4.73
CA PRO A 200 6.32 -18.51 5.29
C PRO A 200 6.64 -17.12 5.85
N PRO A 201 7.51 -17.02 6.87
CA PRO A 201 7.76 -15.77 7.59
C PRO A 201 8.16 -14.57 6.70
N TRP A 202 8.93 -14.81 5.64
CA TRP A 202 9.39 -13.75 4.71
C TRP A 202 8.26 -13.16 3.86
N LEU A 203 7.19 -13.93 3.58
CA LEU A 203 5.98 -13.39 2.93
C LEU A 203 5.21 -12.48 3.89
N ARG A 204 5.21 -12.80 5.18
CA ARG A 204 4.49 -12.02 6.23
C ARG A 204 5.25 -10.78 6.67
N GLY A 205 6.58 -10.78 6.63
CA GLY A 205 7.39 -9.63 7.00
C GLY A 205 7.22 -9.19 8.47
N GLU A 206 6.87 -10.10 9.39
CA GLU A 206 6.51 -9.73 10.78
C GLU A 206 7.62 -8.94 11.50
N HIS A 207 8.88 -9.19 11.17
CA HIS A 207 10.02 -8.48 11.72
C HIS A 207 10.16 -7.03 11.20
N ASN A 208 9.48 -6.70 10.08
CA ASN A 208 9.39 -5.37 9.49
C ASN A 208 8.20 -4.55 10.04
N ARG A 209 7.53 -5.02 11.09
CA ARG A 209 6.44 -4.27 11.72
C ARG A 209 6.95 -2.88 12.14
N PRO A 210 6.27 -1.78 11.73
CA PRO A 210 6.67 -0.44 12.17
C PRO A 210 6.64 -0.31 13.70
N ALA A 211 7.66 0.35 14.25
CA ALA A 211 7.76 0.59 15.68
C ALA A 211 6.52 1.35 16.20
N PRO A 212 5.89 0.87 17.28
CA PRO A 212 4.67 1.46 17.80
C PRO A 212 4.91 2.87 18.36
N ILE A 213 3.83 3.62 18.57
CA ILE A 213 3.90 4.92 19.24
C ILE A 213 4.16 4.69 20.75
N GLY A 214 5.39 4.87 21.20
CA GLY A 214 5.81 4.81 22.60
C GLY A 214 6.07 6.19 23.22
N HIS A 215 5.93 6.33 24.54
CA HIS A 215 6.26 7.59 25.24
C HIS A 215 7.77 7.84 25.23
N GLY A 216 8.23 8.76 24.37
CA GLY A 216 9.60 9.26 24.36
C GLY A 216 10.56 8.57 23.38
N GLU A 217 10.05 7.69 22.51
CA GLU A 217 10.88 7.00 21.51
C GLU A 217 11.03 7.86 20.25
N THR A 218 12.27 7.99 19.77
CA THR A 218 12.60 8.70 18.53
C THR A 218 12.29 7.89 17.28
N ASP A 219 12.01 6.60 17.41
CA ASP A 219 11.95 5.65 16.29
C ASP A 219 10.53 5.26 15.91
N VAL A 220 9.51 5.96 16.42
CA VAL A 220 8.11 5.74 16.10
C VAL A 220 7.92 5.66 14.58
N GLY A 221 7.27 4.57 14.16
CA GLY A 221 6.99 4.26 12.77
C GLY A 221 8.19 3.83 11.92
N ALA A 222 9.37 3.64 12.49
CA ALA A 222 10.49 3.03 11.77
C ALA A 222 10.22 1.54 11.51
N SER A 223 10.56 1.08 10.31
CA SER A 223 10.52 -0.33 9.90
C SER A 223 11.91 -0.75 9.42
N THR A 224 12.26 -2.03 9.59
CA THR A 224 13.47 -2.60 8.98
C THR A 224 13.33 -2.79 7.47
N ALA A 225 12.11 -2.84 6.92
CA ALA A 225 11.89 -2.78 5.48
C ALA A 225 12.10 -1.34 4.97
N PRO A 226 12.86 -1.17 3.87
CA PRO A 226 13.08 0.16 3.29
C PRO A 226 11.86 0.63 2.51
N GLY A 227 11.43 1.87 2.76
CA GLY A 227 10.61 2.61 1.79
C GLY A 227 11.45 2.99 0.57
N ILE A 228 10.82 3.20 -0.58
CA ILE A 228 11.54 3.65 -1.79
C ILE A 228 11.02 5.01 -2.25
N ILE A 229 11.90 6.00 -2.25
CA ILE A 229 11.58 7.38 -2.62
C ILE A 229 12.26 7.67 -3.95
N ILE A 230 11.48 7.96 -4.99
CA ILE A 230 11.99 8.30 -6.32
C ILE A 230 11.41 9.65 -6.72
N TRP A 231 12.26 10.65 -6.97
CA TRP A 231 11.80 11.90 -7.57
C TRP A 231 12.20 12.01 -9.03
N THR A 232 11.33 12.68 -9.78
CA THR A 232 11.50 12.96 -11.20
C THR A 232 11.25 14.44 -11.45
N GLU A 233 12.20 15.08 -12.11
CA GLU A 233 12.05 16.46 -12.57
C GLU A 233 11.35 16.46 -13.93
N LYS A 234 10.42 17.40 -14.11
CA LYS A 234 9.62 17.58 -15.32
C LYS A 234 9.72 19.03 -15.77
N GLU A 235 9.14 19.33 -16.94
CA GLU A 235 9.09 20.69 -17.47
C GLU A 235 8.36 21.65 -16.52
N SER A 236 8.57 22.95 -16.72
CA SER A 236 7.87 24.02 -15.98
C SER A 236 8.01 23.94 -14.45
N ASN A 237 9.19 23.51 -13.97
CA ASN A 237 9.50 23.36 -12.54
C ASN A 237 8.54 22.42 -11.80
N VAL A 238 7.99 21.43 -12.51
CA VAL A 238 7.21 20.36 -11.92
C VAL A 238 8.16 19.28 -11.42
N THR A 239 7.91 18.75 -10.23
CA THR A 239 8.61 17.58 -9.71
C THR A 239 7.57 16.62 -9.14
N ASP A 240 7.58 15.38 -9.59
CA ASP A 240 6.78 14.32 -8.97
C ASP A 240 7.70 13.49 -8.10
N VAL A 241 7.32 13.31 -6.83
CA VAL A 241 7.98 12.42 -5.88
C VAL A 241 7.07 11.22 -5.65
N PHE A 242 7.59 10.03 -5.92
CA PHE A 242 6.91 8.75 -5.76
C PHE A 242 7.44 8.06 -4.49
N TYR A 243 6.52 7.50 -3.71
CA TYR A 243 6.80 6.75 -2.49
C TYR A 243 6.28 5.34 -2.70
N PHE A 244 7.17 4.41 -3.03
CA PHE A 244 6.84 3.01 -3.28
C PHE A 244 6.94 2.20 -1.98
N TYR A 245 5.97 1.29 -1.84
CA TYR A 245 5.82 0.36 -0.74
C TYR A 245 5.88 -1.05 -1.34
N PHE A 246 6.78 -1.87 -0.81
CA PHE A 246 6.89 -3.25 -1.22
C PHE A 246 6.31 -4.16 -0.16
N TYR A 247 5.57 -5.19 -0.59
CA TYR A 247 5.12 -6.27 0.25
C TYR A 247 5.48 -7.59 -0.43
N SER A 248 5.97 -8.57 0.32
CA SER A 248 6.36 -9.85 -0.28
C SER A 248 5.16 -10.69 -0.73
N PHE A 249 3.95 -10.35 -0.31
CA PHE A 249 2.72 -11.02 -0.69
C PHE A 249 1.54 -10.05 -0.72
N ASN A 250 0.67 -10.18 -1.71
CA ASN A 250 -0.66 -9.57 -1.75
C ASN A 250 -1.71 -10.64 -1.46
N LEU A 251 -2.50 -10.42 -0.42
CA LEU A 251 -3.67 -11.23 -0.12
C LEU A 251 -4.90 -10.57 -0.74
N GLY A 252 -5.32 -11.10 -1.89
CA GLY A 252 -6.47 -10.59 -2.62
C GLY A 252 -7.79 -10.77 -1.85
N ASN A 253 -8.84 -10.12 -2.34
CA ASN A 253 -10.11 -10.01 -1.62
C ASN A 253 -11.03 -11.23 -1.79
N THR A 254 -12.05 -11.30 -0.93
CA THR A 254 -12.99 -12.42 -0.89
C THR A 254 -14.37 -12.01 -1.38
N VAL A 255 -14.95 -12.79 -2.29
CA VAL A 255 -16.34 -12.65 -2.75
C VAL A 255 -17.08 -13.95 -2.46
N ALA A 256 -18.18 -13.88 -1.71
CA ALA A 256 -19.00 -15.05 -1.36
C ALA A 256 -18.19 -16.23 -0.79
N GLY A 257 -17.17 -15.94 0.02
CA GLY A 257 -16.27 -16.94 0.63
C GLY A 257 -15.11 -17.41 -0.25
N TRP A 258 -15.04 -16.99 -1.52
CA TRP A 258 -13.94 -17.31 -2.43
C TRP A 258 -12.94 -16.18 -2.52
N ARG A 259 -11.65 -16.49 -2.37
CA ARG A 259 -10.56 -15.51 -2.49
C ARG A 259 -10.04 -15.41 -3.92
N PHE A 260 -9.73 -14.19 -4.37
CA PHE A 260 -9.21 -13.90 -5.70
C PHE A 260 -8.12 -12.83 -5.67
N GLY A 261 -7.17 -12.95 -6.60
CA GLY A 261 -6.15 -11.93 -6.82
C GLY A 261 -4.91 -12.03 -5.94
N ASN A 262 -4.67 -13.16 -5.28
CA ASN A 262 -3.42 -13.36 -4.53
C ASN A 262 -2.21 -13.31 -5.48
N HIS A 263 -1.12 -12.71 -5.04
CA HIS A 263 0.15 -12.83 -5.76
C HIS A 263 1.34 -12.66 -4.82
N VAL A 264 2.42 -13.39 -5.13
CA VAL A 264 3.72 -13.15 -4.51
C VAL A 264 4.26 -11.82 -5.06
N GLY A 265 4.86 -11.04 -4.17
CA GLY A 265 5.41 -9.70 -4.41
C GLY A 265 4.33 -8.68 -4.76
N ASP A 266 4.46 -7.46 -4.23
CA ASP A 266 3.49 -6.41 -4.44
C ASP A 266 4.14 -5.03 -4.40
N TRP A 267 3.74 -4.17 -5.34
CA TRP A 267 4.26 -2.81 -5.48
C TRP A 267 3.11 -1.82 -5.50
N GLU A 268 2.95 -1.15 -4.37
CA GLU A 268 1.99 -0.06 -4.16
C GLU A 268 2.74 1.25 -4.02
N HIS A 269 2.05 2.38 -4.22
CA HIS A 269 2.67 3.69 -4.08
C HIS A 269 1.68 4.83 -3.89
N THR A 270 2.22 5.91 -3.34
CA THR A 270 1.65 7.24 -3.52
C THR A 270 2.60 8.10 -4.32
N ALA A 271 2.11 9.23 -4.82
CA ALA A 271 2.96 10.25 -5.41
C ALA A 271 2.46 11.64 -5.07
N VAL A 272 3.37 12.56 -4.79
CA VAL A 272 3.07 13.98 -4.57
C VAL A 272 3.67 14.79 -5.70
N ARG A 273 2.85 15.65 -6.30
CA ARG A 273 3.25 16.62 -7.32
C ARG A 273 3.60 17.95 -6.67
N PHE A 274 4.77 18.47 -7.04
CA PHE A 274 5.24 19.78 -6.63
C PHE A 274 5.37 20.70 -7.83
N VAL A 275 4.99 21.97 -7.65
CA VAL A 275 5.25 23.05 -8.61
C VAL A 275 6.08 24.10 -7.88
N ASN A 276 7.29 24.37 -8.37
CA ASN A 276 8.25 25.24 -7.69
C ASN A 276 8.50 24.81 -6.22
N GLY A 277 8.49 23.50 -5.94
CA GLY A 277 8.69 22.95 -4.59
C GLY A 277 7.48 23.02 -3.65
N VAL A 278 6.33 23.51 -4.11
CA VAL A 278 5.07 23.56 -3.32
C VAL A 278 4.17 22.39 -3.71
N PRO A 279 3.70 21.56 -2.76
CA PRO A 279 2.85 20.42 -3.06
C PRO A 279 1.48 20.88 -3.59
N GLN A 280 1.06 20.35 -4.73
CA GLN A 280 -0.19 20.70 -5.41
C GLN A 280 -1.23 19.58 -5.30
N SER A 281 -0.83 18.34 -5.54
CA SER A 281 -1.71 17.18 -5.54
C SER A 281 -1.00 15.93 -5.06
N ILE A 282 -1.78 14.94 -4.64
CA ILE A 282 -1.33 13.62 -4.23
C ILE A 282 -2.16 12.55 -4.92
N PHE A 283 -1.50 11.47 -5.33
CA PHE A 283 -2.12 10.28 -5.89
C PHE A 283 -1.92 9.10 -4.94
N TYR A 284 -2.96 8.28 -4.81
CA TYR A 284 -2.93 7.02 -4.07
C TYR A 284 -3.21 5.87 -5.05
N SER A 285 -2.36 4.84 -5.08
CA SER A 285 -2.58 3.68 -5.95
C SER A 285 -3.67 2.78 -5.40
N GLU A 286 -4.68 2.51 -6.23
CA GLU A 286 -5.79 1.60 -5.89
C GLU A 286 -5.85 0.53 -6.98
N HIS A 287 -5.28 -0.63 -6.68
CA HIS A 287 -5.13 -1.76 -7.61
C HIS A 287 -4.47 -1.35 -8.95
N SER A 288 -5.13 -1.60 -10.09
CA SER A 288 -4.64 -1.21 -11.42
C SER A 288 -4.81 0.29 -11.73
N SER A 289 -5.36 1.07 -10.80
CA SER A 289 -5.67 2.49 -10.98
C SER A 289 -5.30 3.30 -9.73
N GLY A 290 -6.20 4.14 -9.24
CA GLY A 290 -5.98 5.02 -8.11
C GLY A 290 -6.82 6.28 -8.19
N ALA A 291 -6.74 7.10 -7.14
CA ALA A 291 -7.41 8.37 -7.06
C ALA A 291 -6.41 9.50 -6.78
N ALA A 292 -6.63 10.65 -7.40
CA ALA A 292 -5.87 11.87 -7.17
C ALA A 292 -6.70 12.91 -6.41
N TYR A 293 -6.05 13.62 -5.51
CA TYR A 293 -6.64 14.66 -4.68
C TYR A 293 -5.76 15.90 -4.70
N GLU A 294 -6.37 17.07 -4.55
CA GLU A 294 -5.62 18.27 -4.19
C GLU A 294 -4.89 18.01 -2.88
N TYR A 295 -3.64 18.47 -2.79
CA TYR A 295 -2.83 18.22 -1.60
C TYR A 295 -3.50 18.79 -0.34
N GLY A 296 -4.20 19.93 -0.47
CA GLY A 296 -4.97 20.55 0.60
C GLY A 296 -6.11 19.68 1.13
N ALA A 297 -6.72 18.83 0.29
CA ALA A 297 -7.93 18.09 0.60
C ALA A 297 -7.72 16.89 1.55
N VAL A 298 -6.52 16.30 1.55
CA VAL A 298 -6.25 15.07 2.30
C VAL A 298 -5.89 15.32 3.76
N GLU A 299 -6.13 14.31 4.62
CA GLU A 299 -5.70 14.34 6.02
C GLU A 299 -4.17 14.48 6.12
N LYS A 300 -3.72 15.26 7.10
CA LYS A 300 -2.29 15.45 7.39
C LYS A 300 -2.05 15.32 8.87
N ILE A 301 -0.94 14.69 9.25
CA ILE A 301 -0.53 14.50 10.64
C ILE A 301 0.92 14.93 10.85
N GLY A 302 1.25 15.12 12.13
CA GLY A 302 2.60 15.39 12.57
C GLY A 302 3.02 16.84 12.41
N ILE A 303 4.21 17.09 12.96
CA ILE A 303 4.95 18.34 12.86
C ILE A 303 6.40 17.90 12.62
N ARG A 304 6.97 18.18 11.43
CA ARG A 304 8.42 18.17 11.27
C ARG A 304 8.95 19.57 11.53
N VAL A 305 9.56 19.79 12.69
CA VAL A 305 10.29 21.03 12.96
C VAL A 305 11.65 20.94 12.27
N ARG A 306 11.86 21.67 11.18
CA ARG A 306 13.21 21.99 10.73
C ARG A 306 13.72 23.19 11.52
N ILE A 307 14.70 22.95 12.38
CA ILE A 307 15.53 24.04 12.90
C ILE A 307 16.59 24.28 11.83
N SER A 308 16.36 25.28 10.97
CA SER A 308 17.46 25.85 10.18
C SER A 308 18.31 26.63 11.17
N ILE A 309 19.43 26.07 11.65
CA ILE A 309 20.37 26.80 12.50
C ILE A 309 21.11 27.78 11.59
N PRO A 310 20.85 29.10 11.63
CA PRO A 310 21.70 30.04 10.94
C PRO A 310 23.08 30.01 11.62
N SER A 311 24.16 30.23 10.86
CA SER A 311 25.53 30.23 11.38
C SER A 311 25.78 31.30 12.48
N SER A 312 24.81 32.18 12.74
CA SER A 312 24.77 33.07 13.90
C SER A 312 24.00 32.44 15.06
N HIS A 313 24.61 32.42 16.26
CA HIS A 313 24.14 31.80 17.51
C HIS A 313 22.82 32.34 18.12
N HIS A 314 21.90 32.90 17.33
CA HIS A 314 20.59 33.35 17.78
C HIS A 314 19.49 32.68 16.93
N ILE A 315 18.74 31.78 17.55
CA ILE A 315 17.52 31.18 17.01
C ILE A 315 16.33 31.97 17.57
N THR A 316 15.48 32.51 16.70
CA THR A 316 14.20 33.12 17.07
C THR A 316 13.03 32.20 16.65
N LEU A 317 11.87 32.36 17.29
CA LEU A 317 10.61 31.67 16.88
C LEU A 317 10.14 32.02 15.46
N ALA A 318 10.74 33.02 14.81
CA ALA A 318 10.49 33.35 13.40
C ALA A 318 11.41 32.58 12.44
N ASP A 319 12.49 31.96 12.94
CA ASP A 319 13.43 31.14 12.15
C ASP A 319 12.97 29.68 12.04
N THR A 320 11.89 29.30 12.73
CA THR A 320 11.21 28.02 12.54
C THR A 320 10.32 28.07 11.30
N VAL A 321 10.64 27.20 10.33
CA VAL A 321 9.83 26.95 9.13
C VAL A 321 8.40 26.61 9.56
N PRO A 322 7.35 27.05 8.83
CA PRO A 322 5.97 26.66 9.10
C PRO A 322 5.87 25.15 9.35
N TRP A 323 5.06 24.77 10.33
CA TRP A 323 4.80 23.38 10.71
C TRP A 323 4.52 22.53 9.47
N ILE A 324 5.48 21.70 9.07
CA ILE A 324 5.31 20.80 7.94
C ILE A 324 4.44 19.64 8.42
N VAL A 325 3.26 19.53 7.82
CA VAL A 325 2.28 18.47 8.06
C VAL A 325 2.32 17.47 6.90
N GLN A 326 2.50 16.19 7.23
CA GLN A 326 2.67 15.12 6.25
C GLN A 326 1.31 14.51 5.89
N PRO A 327 1.05 14.18 4.61
CA PRO A 327 -0.20 13.56 4.23
C PRO A 327 -0.29 12.16 4.80
N VAL A 328 -1.51 11.69 5.04
CA VAL A 328 -1.77 10.33 5.52
C VAL A 328 -2.21 9.45 4.35
N CYS A 329 -1.68 8.25 4.33
CA CYS A 329 -2.07 7.15 3.47
C CYS A 329 -2.58 5.99 4.31
N TYR A 330 -3.64 5.34 3.88
CA TYR A 330 -4.22 4.18 4.52
C TYR A 330 -4.06 2.97 3.60
N SER A 331 -3.23 2.01 4.00
CA SER A 331 -3.00 0.77 3.25
C SER A 331 -4.07 -0.26 3.63
N ALA A 332 -4.73 -0.83 2.62
CA ALA A 332 -5.79 -1.79 2.78
C ALA A 332 -5.27 -3.15 3.24
N ARG A 333 -6.10 -3.86 4.00
CA ARG A 333 -5.80 -5.21 4.48
C ARG A 333 -5.52 -6.16 3.32
N GLY A 334 -4.31 -6.70 3.26
CA GLY A 334 -3.89 -7.75 2.34
C GLY A 334 -3.71 -7.31 0.89
N SER A 335 -4.64 -6.54 0.33
CA SER A 335 -4.56 -6.01 -1.03
C SER A 335 -3.58 -4.83 -1.13
N HIS A 336 -3.24 -4.20 -0.01
CA HIS A 336 -2.34 -3.06 0.14
C HIS A 336 -2.65 -1.80 -0.68
N ALA A 337 -3.80 -1.78 -1.36
CA ALA A 337 -4.29 -0.59 -2.04
C ALA A 337 -4.30 0.60 -1.07
N ASN A 338 -3.87 1.75 -1.58
CA ASN A 338 -3.65 2.95 -0.82
C ASN A 338 -4.83 3.89 -0.97
N TYR A 339 -5.34 4.39 0.15
CA TYR A 339 -6.51 5.26 0.19
C TYR A 339 -6.23 6.54 0.99
N ALA A 340 -6.93 7.61 0.62
CA ALA A 340 -6.85 8.91 1.29
C ALA A 340 -7.65 8.98 2.61
N ARG A 341 -8.54 7.99 2.86
CA ARG A 341 -9.42 7.93 4.04
C ARG A 341 -9.45 6.51 4.61
N PRO A 342 -9.65 6.35 5.93
CA PRO A 342 -9.92 5.04 6.51
C PRO A 342 -11.36 4.60 6.18
N GLY A 343 -11.66 3.33 6.38
CA GLY A 343 -12.99 2.76 6.20
C GLY A 343 -13.05 1.70 5.09
N THR A 344 -14.26 1.51 4.56
CA THR A 344 -14.56 0.53 3.53
C THR A 344 -14.59 1.20 2.16
N HIS A 345 -13.85 0.64 1.21
CA HIS A 345 -13.73 1.17 -0.15
C HIS A 345 -14.19 0.12 -1.15
N TYR A 346 -15.35 0.36 -1.74
CA TYR A 346 -15.94 -0.58 -2.70
C TYR A 346 -15.38 -0.34 -4.11
N TYR A 347 -15.01 -1.42 -4.80
CA TYR A 347 -14.48 -1.36 -6.16
C TYR A 347 -14.88 -2.60 -6.99
N ALA A 348 -14.84 -2.48 -8.32
CA ALA A 348 -15.11 -3.52 -9.34
C ALA A 348 -16.49 -4.24 -9.35
N ILE A 349 -17.23 -4.04 -10.47
CA ILE A 349 -18.50 -4.65 -10.99
C ILE A 349 -19.80 -4.43 -10.16
N PRO A 350 -21.03 -4.50 -10.76
CA PRO A 350 -22.24 -4.02 -10.11
C PRO A 350 -22.49 -4.76 -8.79
N PHE A 351 -23.11 -4.05 -7.85
CA PHE A 351 -23.43 -4.50 -6.48
C PHE A 351 -22.30 -4.45 -5.44
N HIS A 352 -21.16 -3.78 -5.68
CA HIS A 352 -20.16 -3.50 -4.62
C HIS A 352 -19.58 -4.77 -3.96
N LEU A 353 -19.35 -5.82 -4.75
CA LEU A 353 -19.03 -7.16 -4.21
C LEU A 353 -17.58 -7.30 -3.70
N LEU A 354 -16.68 -6.40 -4.09
CA LEU A 354 -15.32 -6.32 -3.57
C LEU A 354 -15.14 -5.03 -2.79
N ALA A 355 -14.54 -5.15 -1.62
CA ALA A 355 -14.28 -4.03 -0.75
C ALA A 355 -12.92 -4.18 -0.08
N ASP A 356 -12.16 -3.10 -0.10
CA ASP A 356 -10.99 -2.95 0.74
C ASP A 356 -11.37 -2.35 2.09
N HIS A 357 -10.63 -2.75 3.12
CA HIS A 357 -10.78 -2.23 4.46
C HIS A 357 -9.48 -1.59 4.92
N THR A 358 -9.60 -0.39 5.45
CA THR A 358 -8.49 0.45 5.93
C THR A 358 -8.83 1.02 7.30
N ASP A 359 -7.83 1.22 8.16
CA ASP A 359 -8.02 1.84 9.47
C ASP A 359 -6.72 2.53 9.96
N LYS A 360 -6.75 3.05 11.20
CA LYS A 360 -5.61 3.71 11.87
C LYS A 360 -4.75 2.71 12.66
N GLY A 361 -4.35 1.61 12.03
CA GLY A 361 -3.42 0.63 12.60
C GLY A 361 -1.98 1.17 12.71
N PRO A 362 -0.96 0.29 12.73
CA PRO A 362 0.44 0.70 12.87
C PRO A 362 0.83 1.80 11.87
N LEU A 363 1.48 2.85 12.36
CA LEU A 363 1.94 3.97 11.54
C LEU A 363 3.34 3.70 11.04
N TRP A 364 3.56 3.76 9.73
CA TRP A 364 4.86 3.63 9.09
C TRP A 364 5.37 4.99 8.58
N ASP A 365 6.56 5.37 9.02
CA ASP A 365 7.31 6.52 8.51
C ASP A 365 8.35 6.02 7.49
N VAL A 366 8.00 6.19 6.21
CA VAL A 366 8.83 5.70 5.10
C VAL A 366 10.15 6.42 4.96
N THR A 367 10.39 7.51 5.70
CA THR A 367 11.66 8.26 5.64
C THR A 367 12.67 7.78 6.68
N LYS A 368 12.25 7.01 7.70
CA LYS A 368 13.14 6.49 8.76
C LYS A 368 14.14 5.45 8.25
N ASN A 369 13.75 4.70 7.25
CA ASN A 369 14.57 3.71 6.55
C ASN A 369 14.12 3.69 5.09
N SER A 370 14.93 4.24 4.19
CA SER A 370 14.58 4.32 2.78
C SER A 370 15.77 4.20 1.86
N TYR A 371 15.50 3.78 0.62
CA TYR A 371 16.35 4.05 -0.51
C TYR A 371 15.80 5.24 -1.29
N ILE A 372 16.67 6.21 -1.57
CA ILE A 372 16.27 7.49 -2.15
C ILE A 372 17.01 7.69 -3.47
N TYR A 373 16.26 7.95 -4.54
CA TYR A 373 16.80 8.00 -5.90
C TYR A 373 16.27 9.19 -6.71
N LYS A 374 17.15 9.76 -7.54
CA LYS A 374 16.75 10.61 -8.66
C LYS A 374 16.56 9.72 -9.88
N TYR A 375 15.39 9.80 -10.53
CA TYR A 375 15.19 9.18 -11.83
C TYR A 375 15.21 10.23 -12.93
N ASP A 376 16.20 10.11 -13.82
CA ASP A 376 16.32 10.90 -15.04
C ASP A 376 15.48 10.24 -16.14
N ILE A 377 14.31 10.81 -16.40
CA ILE A 377 13.34 10.28 -17.37
C ILE A 377 13.90 10.32 -18.80
N GLU A 378 14.65 11.38 -19.16
CA GLU A 378 15.13 11.58 -20.53
C GLU A 378 16.20 10.56 -20.90
N HIS A 379 17.09 10.26 -19.96
CA HIS A 379 18.21 9.34 -20.18
C HIS A 379 17.92 7.91 -19.70
N ASP A 380 16.77 7.68 -19.07
CA ASP A 380 16.39 6.41 -18.43
C ASP A 380 17.43 5.91 -17.42
N VAL A 381 17.90 6.81 -16.55
CA VAL A 381 18.93 6.52 -15.54
C VAL A 381 18.40 6.74 -14.13
N LEU A 382 18.45 5.71 -13.30
CA LEU A 382 18.25 5.83 -11.85
C LEU A 382 19.59 6.11 -11.17
N LYS A 383 19.64 7.12 -10.30
CA LYS A 383 20.83 7.49 -9.52
C LYS A 383 20.51 7.48 -8.03
N PRO A 384 21.35 6.86 -7.17
CA PRO A 384 21.19 6.98 -5.74
C PRO A 384 21.40 8.44 -5.32
N SER A 385 20.69 8.87 -4.28
CA SER A 385 20.91 10.18 -3.67
C SER A 385 22.20 10.22 -2.85
N HIS A 386 22.62 11.42 -2.44
CA HIS A 386 23.72 11.59 -1.49
C HIS A 386 23.40 11.07 -0.08
N ASP A 387 22.12 10.95 0.29
CA ASP A 387 21.71 10.44 1.60
C ASP A 387 21.78 8.91 1.65
N THR A 388 21.65 8.25 0.49
CA THR A 388 21.72 6.79 0.36
C THR A 388 22.67 6.38 -0.79
N PRO A 389 23.97 6.76 -0.76
CA PRO A 389 24.87 6.64 -1.90
C PRO A 389 25.21 5.19 -2.28
N GLY A 390 25.02 4.24 -1.35
CA GLY A 390 25.21 2.81 -1.58
C GLY A 390 23.96 2.07 -2.06
N ALA A 391 22.83 2.77 -2.27
CA ALA A 391 21.59 2.13 -2.67
C ALA A 391 21.71 1.53 -4.09
N PRO A 392 21.35 0.24 -4.29
CA PRO A 392 21.50 -0.43 -5.57
C PRO A 392 20.52 0.17 -6.60
N VAL A 393 20.92 0.24 -7.87
CA VAL A 393 20.05 0.84 -8.92
C VAL A 393 19.56 -0.17 -9.96
N ASP A 394 20.24 -1.31 -10.10
CA ASP A 394 20.00 -2.26 -11.19
C ASP A 394 18.60 -2.92 -11.11
N TRP A 395 18.15 -3.24 -9.89
CA TRP A 395 16.81 -3.81 -9.63
C TRP A 395 15.66 -3.00 -10.23
N PHE A 396 15.78 -1.67 -10.29
CA PHE A 396 14.74 -0.79 -10.84
C PHE A 396 14.51 -1.03 -12.33
N HIS A 397 15.55 -1.49 -13.04
CA HIS A 397 15.50 -1.76 -14.46
C HIS A 397 15.01 -3.17 -14.80
N PHE A 398 14.74 -4.04 -13.81
CA PHE A 398 14.18 -5.37 -14.06
C PHE A 398 12.76 -5.27 -14.64
N GLY A 399 12.59 -5.76 -15.88
CA GLY A 399 11.35 -5.68 -16.65
C GLY A 399 10.42 -6.88 -16.54
N GLY A 400 10.76 -7.86 -15.70
CA GLY A 400 9.92 -9.01 -15.42
C GLY A 400 8.86 -8.75 -14.35
N ARG A 401 8.36 -9.85 -13.77
CA ARG A 401 7.36 -9.85 -12.69
C ARG A 401 8.02 -10.14 -11.35
N TRP A 402 7.71 -9.30 -10.37
CA TRP A 402 8.07 -9.44 -8.96
C TRP A 402 7.12 -10.43 -8.30
N GLY A 403 7.25 -11.71 -8.64
CA GLY A 403 6.39 -12.77 -8.13
C GLY A 403 6.13 -13.90 -9.11
N ASP A 404 5.36 -14.86 -8.64
CA ASP A 404 4.97 -16.06 -9.37
C ASP A 404 4.24 -15.74 -10.68
N ARG A 405 4.38 -16.66 -11.64
CA ARG A 405 3.43 -16.74 -12.75
C ARG A 405 2.13 -17.35 -12.21
N MET A 406 0.98 -16.78 -12.58
CA MET A 406 -0.35 -17.36 -12.34
C MET A 406 -0.33 -18.88 -12.49
N TYR A 407 -0.85 -19.61 -11.51
CA TYR A 407 -0.75 -21.06 -11.49
C TYR A 407 -1.62 -21.70 -12.59
N LYS A 408 -1.23 -22.90 -13.02
CA LYS A 408 -1.98 -23.65 -14.04
C LYS A 408 -3.31 -24.11 -13.46
N ALA A 409 -4.32 -24.29 -14.31
CA ALA A 409 -5.67 -24.71 -13.90
C ALA A 409 -5.74 -26.06 -13.14
N GLY A 410 -4.70 -26.90 -13.22
CA GLY A 410 -4.61 -28.17 -12.48
C GLY A 410 -3.83 -28.08 -11.17
N ASP A 411 -3.28 -26.92 -10.81
CA ASP A 411 -2.64 -26.70 -9.51
C ASP A 411 -3.74 -26.69 -8.43
N ARG A 412 -3.56 -27.47 -7.35
CA ARG A 412 -4.55 -27.57 -6.25
C ARG A 412 -4.86 -26.22 -5.60
N ARG A 413 -3.92 -25.29 -5.69
CA ARG A 413 -3.99 -23.93 -5.12
C ARG A 413 -4.75 -22.98 -6.04
N GLN A 414 -5.03 -23.37 -7.28
CA GLN A 414 -5.65 -22.52 -8.27
C GLN A 414 -7.10 -22.90 -8.51
N TRP A 415 -8.00 -21.95 -8.30
CA TRP A 415 -9.36 -22.00 -8.84
C TRP A 415 -9.63 -20.77 -9.69
N MET A 416 -10.68 -20.87 -10.51
CA MET A 416 -11.22 -19.78 -11.29
C MET A 416 -12.74 -19.80 -11.21
N VAL A 417 -13.32 -18.65 -10.90
CA VAL A 417 -14.76 -18.47 -10.80
C VAL A 417 -15.12 -17.19 -11.54
N ALA A 418 -16.01 -17.30 -12.53
CA ALA A 418 -16.44 -16.15 -13.35
C ALA A 418 -15.27 -15.33 -13.94
N GLY A 419 -14.19 -16.00 -14.37
CA GLY A 419 -13.00 -15.35 -14.94
C GLY A 419 -12.06 -14.70 -13.92
N GLN A 420 -12.36 -14.76 -12.62
CA GLN A 420 -11.48 -14.32 -11.54
C GLN A 420 -10.67 -15.50 -11.02
N TYR A 421 -9.37 -15.29 -10.78
CA TYR A 421 -8.40 -16.33 -10.41
C TYR A 421 -7.98 -16.20 -8.96
N HIS A 422 -7.77 -17.33 -8.27
CA HIS A 422 -7.25 -17.33 -6.90
C HIS A 422 -5.88 -16.67 -6.81
N TYR A 423 -4.91 -17.19 -7.57
CA TYR A 423 -3.61 -16.57 -7.78
C TYR A 423 -3.54 -15.90 -9.14
N VAL A 424 -2.88 -14.74 -9.21
CA VAL A 424 -2.58 -14.00 -10.44
C VAL A 424 -1.07 -13.82 -10.60
N HIS A 425 -0.64 -13.18 -11.69
CA HIS A 425 0.76 -12.88 -11.90
C HIS A 425 1.26 -11.84 -10.89
N GLY A 426 2.51 -11.99 -10.43
CA GLY A 426 3.21 -10.91 -9.73
C GLY A 426 3.26 -9.61 -10.56
N PRO A 427 3.31 -8.43 -9.92
CA PRO A 427 3.31 -7.14 -10.60
C PRO A 427 4.65 -6.85 -11.28
N THR A 428 4.67 -5.88 -12.18
CA THR A 428 5.91 -5.26 -12.66
C THR A 428 6.46 -4.28 -11.63
N GLY A 429 7.77 -4.01 -11.69
CA GLY A 429 8.43 -3.10 -10.76
C GLY A 429 8.07 -1.61 -10.93
N PRO A 430 8.58 -0.73 -10.04
CA PRO A 430 8.26 0.69 -9.99
C PRO A 430 8.43 1.44 -11.31
N LYS A 431 9.47 1.13 -12.09
CA LYS A 431 9.74 1.76 -13.40
C LYS A 431 8.52 1.75 -14.35
N PHE A 432 7.67 0.73 -14.24
CA PHE A 432 6.51 0.52 -15.11
C PHE A 432 5.23 1.17 -14.59
N LYS A 433 5.31 1.99 -13.53
CA LYS A 433 4.17 2.70 -12.92
C LYS A 433 3.99 4.13 -13.48
N ASN A 434 4.40 4.33 -14.74
CA ASN A 434 4.26 5.59 -15.49
C ASN A 434 4.88 6.83 -14.79
N LEU A 435 6.16 6.74 -14.37
CA LEU A 435 6.84 7.85 -13.66
C LEU A 435 6.94 9.13 -14.52
N ALA A 436 6.95 8.99 -15.85
CA ALA A 436 6.98 10.08 -16.82
C ALA A 436 5.61 10.73 -17.08
N ARG A 437 4.55 10.32 -16.37
CA ARG A 437 3.17 10.82 -16.56
C ARG A 437 3.07 12.35 -16.57
N LYS A 438 2.31 12.91 -17.53
CA LYS A 438 2.09 14.36 -17.63
C LYS A 438 1.24 14.88 -16.48
N GLU A 439 0.14 14.21 -16.18
CA GLU A 439 -0.72 14.48 -15.03
C GLU A 439 -0.38 13.60 -13.83
N ILE A 440 -0.89 13.94 -12.64
CA ILE A 440 -0.61 13.18 -11.41
C ILE A 440 -1.30 11.81 -11.38
N CYS A 441 -2.34 11.60 -12.21
CA CYS A 441 -3.02 10.31 -12.35
C CYS A 441 -2.17 9.30 -13.12
N GLN A 442 -2.17 8.04 -12.70
CA GLN A 442 -1.38 6.98 -13.33
C GLN A 442 -1.79 6.67 -14.78
N ASN A 443 -3.10 6.64 -15.05
CA ASN A 443 -3.64 6.19 -16.33
C ASN A 443 -3.82 7.36 -17.30
N GLU A 444 -3.71 7.07 -18.59
CA GLU A 444 -4.00 8.02 -19.66
C GLU A 444 -5.50 8.33 -19.75
N GLY A 445 -5.85 9.58 -20.04
CA GLY A 445 -7.24 10.05 -20.11
C GLY A 445 -7.48 11.31 -19.27
N ALA A 446 -8.74 11.57 -18.93
CA ALA A 446 -9.10 12.68 -18.06
C ALA A 446 -8.60 12.42 -16.64
N CYS A 447 -7.62 13.20 -16.18
CA CYS A 447 -7.15 13.15 -14.80
C CYS A 447 -8.06 14.02 -13.92
N VAL A 448 -8.86 13.37 -13.08
CA VAL A 448 -9.72 14.05 -12.11
C VAL A 448 -8.98 14.16 -10.79
N VAL A 449 -8.61 15.39 -10.43
CA VAL A 449 -8.02 15.72 -9.13
C VAL A 449 -9.14 16.25 -8.24
N ARG A 450 -9.51 15.48 -7.21
CA ARG A 450 -10.64 15.82 -6.33
C ARG A 450 -10.26 16.90 -5.33
N SER A 451 -11.15 17.86 -5.12
CA SER A 451 -10.93 18.99 -4.19
C SER A 451 -11.34 18.67 -2.74
N SER A 452 -12.08 17.57 -2.55
CA SER A 452 -12.55 17.10 -1.24
C SER A 452 -12.54 15.57 -1.15
N LEU A 453 -12.44 15.05 0.07
CA LEU A 453 -12.63 13.64 0.38
C LEU A 453 -14.11 13.20 0.33
N THR A 454 -15.04 14.16 0.26
CA THR A 454 -16.50 13.94 0.24
C THR A 454 -17.11 13.93 -1.15
N GLU A 455 -16.36 14.29 -2.20
CA GLU A 455 -16.80 14.08 -3.58
C GLU A 455 -16.73 12.57 -3.86
N GLU A 456 -17.77 11.85 -3.47
CA GLU A 456 -18.10 10.59 -4.10
C GLU A 456 -18.34 10.88 -5.58
N ALA A 457 -17.83 10.03 -6.46
CA ALA A 457 -18.38 9.97 -7.80
C ALA A 457 -19.88 9.74 -7.61
N GLU A 458 -20.73 10.72 -7.95
CA GLU A 458 -22.16 10.51 -8.09
C GLU A 458 -22.34 9.41 -9.14
N ILE A 459 -22.41 8.15 -8.69
CA ILE A 459 -22.88 7.07 -9.52
C ILE A 459 -24.40 7.26 -9.55
N PRO A 460 -25.02 7.51 -10.71
CA PRO A 460 -26.44 7.75 -10.76
C PRO A 460 -27.18 6.55 -10.17
N PHE A 461 -27.85 6.79 -9.05
CA PHE A 461 -28.79 5.87 -8.47
C PHE A 461 -29.95 5.74 -9.46
N VAL A 462 -29.94 4.70 -10.29
CA VAL A 462 -31.11 4.35 -11.09
C VAL A 462 -32.14 3.80 -10.10
N THR A 463 -33.01 4.68 -9.61
CA THR A 463 -34.27 4.25 -9.00
C THR A 463 -35.04 3.43 -10.02
N LEU A 464 -35.46 2.22 -9.62
CA LEU A 464 -36.46 1.41 -10.31
C LEU A 464 -37.87 2.01 -10.18
N GLU A 465 -37.98 3.33 -10.30
CA GLU A 465 -39.24 4.09 -10.25
C GLU A 465 -39.28 5.01 -11.47
N GLY A 466 -39.57 4.44 -12.64
CA GLY A 466 -39.70 5.26 -13.85
C GLY A 466 -39.53 4.53 -15.19
N TRP A 467 -39.60 3.20 -15.23
CA TRP A 467 -39.63 2.46 -16.50
C TRP A 467 -41.08 2.11 -16.84
N ASP A 468 -41.67 2.86 -17.76
CA ASP A 468 -43.06 2.79 -18.18
C ASP A 468 -43.23 1.97 -19.47
N GLY A 469 -42.48 0.89 -19.65
CA GLY A 469 -42.84 -0.22 -20.54
C GLY A 469 -43.09 0.06 -22.03
N GLU A 470 -42.94 1.30 -22.52
CA GLU A 470 -43.17 1.65 -23.93
C GLU A 470 -41.85 1.58 -24.70
N GLY A 471 -41.65 0.47 -25.43
CA GLY A 471 -40.47 0.25 -26.28
C GLY A 471 -40.24 -1.21 -26.68
N ALA A 472 -41.01 -2.16 -26.12
CA ALA A 472 -40.86 -3.58 -26.41
C ALA A 472 -41.40 -4.01 -27.80
N GLY A 473 -42.04 -3.12 -28.56
CA GLY A 473 -42.71 -3.44 -29.83
C GLY A 473 -41.87 -3.22 -31.09
N GLU A 474 -40.74 -2.53 -31.02
CA GLU A 474 -39.97 -2.15 -32.23
C GLU A 474 -38.79 -3.09 -32.53
N TRP A 475 -38.57 -4.10 -31.69
CA TRP A 475 -37.44 -5.04 -31.81
C TRP A 475 -37.83 -6.43 -32.34
N THR A 476 -39.12 -6.73 -32.46
CA THR A 476 -39.59 -8.02 -32.99
C THR A 476 -39.49 -8.11 -34.51
N ASP A 477 -39.54 -6.98 -35.22
CA ASP A 477 -39.51 -6.98 -36.70
C ASP A 477 -38.08 -7.04 -37.28
N LEU A 478 -37.05 -6.77 -36.48
CA LEU A 478 -35.64 -6.83 -36.90
C LEU A 478 -35.00 -8.23 -36.74
N LEU A 479 -35.66 -9.15 -36.02
CA LEU A 479 -35.19 -10.52 -35.83
C LEU A 479 -35.66 -11.48 -36.94
N ASP A 480 -36.73 -11.14 -37.67
CA ASP A 480 -37.33 -12.03 -38.68
C ASP A 480 -36.69 -11.89 -40.09
N GLU A 481 -35.96 -10.79 -40.36
CA GLU A 481 -35.24 -10.62 -41.63
C GLU A 481 -33.83 -11.24 -41.65
N LYS A 482 -33.27 -11.61 -40.49
CA LYS A 482 -31.91 -12.15 -40.40
C LYS A 482 -31.83 -13.67 -40.50
N GLU A 483 -32.95 -14.38 -40.35
CA GLU A 483 -33.00 -15.85 -40.45
C GLU A 483 -33.23 -16.37 -41.89
N LYS A 484 -33.26 -15.48 -42.90
CA LYS A 484 -33.36 -15.85 -44.33
C LYS A 484 -32.09 -15.64 -45.14
N ARG A 485 -30.98 -15.28 -44.50
CA ARG A 485 -29.65 -15.17 -45.12
C ARG A 485 -28.59 -15.74 -44.19
N ASP A 486 -28.58 -17.07 -44.09
CA ASP A 486 -27.39 -17.91 -43.92
C ASP A 486 -27.74 -19.37 -44.26
#